data_AF-A0A537YHS7-F1
#
_entry.id   AF-A0A537YHS7-F1
#
_cell.length_a   1.000
_cell.length_b   1.000
_cell.length_c   1.000
_cell.angle_alpha   90.00
_cell.angle_beta   90.00
_cell.angle_gamma   90.00
#
_symmetry.space_group_name_H-M   'P 1'
#
loop_
_entity.id
_entity.type
_entity.pdbx_description
1 polymer ?
#
loop_
_entity_poly.entity_id
_entity_poly.type
_entity_poly.pdbx_seq_one_letter_code
_entity_poly.pdbx_strand_id
1 'polypeptide(L)'
;MSSPEERQPPRRSAVVLVELIRFVIVVLFTALGYQVSRSLVADKTSARIIVGTILGSGIGYVIGGVLGRGTGTLVGIAEKRIASIPGADIVSGGLGLVAGVIIATVPGLFLLLLPSRAVGLPILAFVEVVFGYLGYRIGVTKREDVLQLVGLTYRTRAADLRMLDTSAILNTQLLDYVRAGLIRGTVLVPTFVLEEAQGIADAADPVRRQRARRGLEALAAIRGDRDRRLGVGARGRAPRRRSRSPTPRRGSAAPRGASRRSDPCRAEPRRKGSRPGRRLPGRRHDGRGRRRERARRNDRGRAGEPRRPVVGLPDDLRVAGRTGRRPGAGRGTARVNDWAIIVSAGRGARFGDDGVPKTFRPLAGLPMYVHSLRAFEAVPSIAGIVLVVPDNWLEYAMEHSMGEATRAAVEITPGGETRQGSVRAGLARVPLDTERVIVHDAARPLVTPELIDSSLAALKDADGAVCAVPLVDTLKRAKGSVVDATVARAELWRAQTPQAFIAKVLREAHDRAAGDDATDDAALVEAAGGRVVLVSGDERNIKVTTPAELELAEALMLGTRVRP
;
A
#
# COMPACT_ATOMS: atom_id res chain seq x y z
N MET A 1 1.72 11.47 34.42
CA MET A 1 0.42 12.06 34.82
C MET A 1 -0.59 11.64 33.79
N SER A 2 -1.58 10.84 34.20
CA SER A 2 -2.61 10.30 33.31
C SER A 2 -3.80 11.24 33.28
N SER A 3 -4.25 11.66 32.09
CA SER A 3 -5.44 12.52 31.95
C SER A 3 -6.69 11.81 32.46
N PRO A 4 -7.63 12.51 33.12
CA PRO A 4 -8.86 11.90 33.61
C PRO A 4 -9.79 11.57 32.44
N GLU A 5 -10.22 10.31 32.33
CA GLU A 5 -11.31 9.92 31.43
C GLU A 5 -12.61 10.64 31.82
N GLU A 6 -13.13 11.43 30.90
CA GLU A 6 -14.39 12.14 31.04
C GLU A 6 -15.57 11.15 31.03
N ARG A 7 -15.99 10.72 32.23
CA ARG A 7 -17.11 9.78 32.40
C ARG A 7 -18.43 10.41 31.95
N GLN A 8 -18.81 10.17 30.70
CA GLN A 8 -20.15 10.50 30.21
C GLN A 8 -21.22 9.87 31.11
N PRO A 9 -22.29 10.61 31.47
CA PRO A 9 -23.35 10.06 32.31
C PRO A 9 -24.09 8.91 31.60
N PRO A 10 -24.57 7.90 32.34
CA PRO A 10 -25.27 6.76 31.74
C PRO A 10 -26.51 7.23 30.97
N ARG A 11 -26.67 6.75 29.73
CA ARG A 11 -27.84 7.04 28.89
C ARG A 11 -29.12 6.68 29.66
N ARG A 12 -30.13 7.57 29.64
CA ARG A 12 -31.40 7.39 30.38
C ARG A 12 -32.05 6.01 30.15
N SER A 13 -31.92 5.45 28.95
CA SER A 13 -32.40 4.11 28.58
C SER A 13 -31.82 2.98 29.45
N ALA A 14 -30.54 3.03 29.81
CA ALA A 14 -29.89 2.00 30.61
C ALA A 14 -30.43 1.97 32.05
N VAL A 15 -30.70 3.15 32.63
CA VAL A 15 -31.30 3.28 33.97
C VAL A 15 -32.73 2.70 33.98
N VAL A 16 -33.55 3.04 32.97
CA VAL A 16 -34.91 2.50 32.83
C VAL A 16 -34.91 0.98 32.68
N LEU A 17 -33.98 0.40 31.92
CA LEU A 17 -33.86 -1.06 31.77
C LEU A 17 -33.50 -1.76 33.09
N VAL A 18 -32.57 -1.19 33.87
CA VAL A 18 -32.17 -1.74 35.18
C VAL A 18 -33.34 -1.74 36.17
N GLU A 19 -34.12 -0.65 36.21
CA GLU A 19 -35.30 -0.55 37.09
C GLU A 19 -36.44 -1.47 36.63
N LEU A 20 -36.66 -1.63 35.32
CA LEU A 20 -37.65 -2.57 34.77
C LEU A 20 -37.30 -4.03 35.12
N ILE A 21 -36.04 -4.43 34.96
CA ILE A 21 -35.55 -5.77 35.33
C ILE A 21 -35.70 -5.98 36.84
N ARG A 22 -35.36 -4.97 37.66
CA ARG A 22 -35.55 -5.04 39.12
C ARG A 22 -37.02 -5.22 39.48
N PHE A 23 -37.92 -4.45 38.88
CA PHE A 23 -39.37 -4.56 39.12
C PHE A 23 -39.90 -5.97 38.80
N VAL A 24 -39.57 -6.52 37.62
CA VAL A 24 -40.01 -7.87 37.22
C VAL A 24 -39.50 -8.94 38.19
N ILE A 25 -38.23 -8.87 38.60
CA ILE A 25 -37.64 -9.84 39.53
C ILE A 25 -38.23 -9.68 40.95
N VAL A 26 -38.47 -8.46 41.43
CA VAL A 26 -39.20 -8.21 42.68
C VAL A 26 -40.58 -8.84 42.65
N VAL A 27 -41.36 -8.63 41.59
CA VAL A 27 -42.72 -9.22 41.46
C VAL A 27 -42.67 -10.75 41.47
N LEU A 28 -41.75 -11.36 40.69
CA LEU A 28 -41.58 -12.82 40.65
C LEU A 28 -41.19 -13.41 42.01
N PHE A 29 -40.21 -12.82 42.71
CA PHE A 29 -39.78 -13.31 44.02
C PHE A 29 -40.80 -13.02 45.13
N THR A 30 -41.59 -11.95 45.00
CA THR A 30 -42.72 -11.69 45.91
C THR A 30 -43.82 -12.75 45.74
N ALA A 31 -44.17 -13.10 44.50
CA ALA A 31 -45.12 -14.17 44.19
C ALA A 31 -44.61 -15.55 44.63
N LEU A 32 -43.32 -15.84 44.42
CA LEU A 32 -42.67 -17.07 44.88
C LEU A 32 -42.66 -17.14 46.42
N GLY A 33 -42.28 -16.04 47.10
CA GLY A 33 -42.31 -15.96 48.57
C GLY A 33 -43.70 -16.19 49.14
N TYR A 34 -44.73 -15.62 48.52
CA TYR A 34 -46.13 -15.90 48.86
C TYR A 34 -46.53 -17.37 48.64
N GLN A 35 -46.19 -17.95 47.47
CA GLN A 35 -46.50 -19.36 47.17
C GLN A 35 -45.80 -20.33 48.15
N VAL A 36 -44.49 -20.16 48.36
CA VAL A 36 -43.69 -21.00 49.28
C VAL A 36 -44.20 -20.89 50.72
N SER A 37 -44.57 -19.69 51.16
CA SER A 37 -45.14 -19.50 52.51
C SER A 37 -46.53 -20.13 52.66
N ARG A 38 -47.30 -20.20 51.58
CA ARG A 38 -48.62 -20.84 51.54
C ARG A 38 -48.54 -22.37 51.47
N SER A 39 -47.46 -22.94 50.92
CA SER A 39 -47.30 -24.39 50.76
C SER A 39 -46.48 -25.07 51.86
N LEU A 40 -45.54 -24.37 52.52
CA LEU A 40 -44.71 -24.95 53.59
C LEU A 40 -45.32 -24.85 54.99
N VAL A 41 -46.27 -23.94 55.23
CA VAL A 41 -46.80 -23.68 56.57
C VAL A 41 -48.20 -24.29 56.72
N ALA A 42 -48.30 -25.37 57.49
CA ALA A 42 -49.57 -26.07 57.74
C ALA A 42 -50.61 -25.21 58.50
N ASP A 43 -50.15 -24.24 59.29
CA ASP A 43 -50.99 -23.36 60.10
C ASP A 43 -51.10 -21.97 59.44
N LYS A 44 -52.32 -21.57 59.05
CA LYS A 44 -52.61 -20.44 58.16
C LYS A 44 -52.54 -19.06 58.85
N THR A 45 -51.59 -18.86 59.75
CA THR A 45 -51.40 -17.57 60.43
C THR A 45 -50.99 -16.51 59.41
N SER A 46 -51.82 -15.48 59.20
CA SER A 46 -51.60 -14.40 58.22
C SER A 46 -50.21 -13.75 58.35
N ALA A 47 -49.69 -13.65 59.58
CA ALA A 47 -48.36 -13.13 59.89
C ALA A 47 -47.22 -13.85 59.14
N ARG A 48 -47.27 -15.19 59.01
CA ARG A 48 -46.19 -15.95 58.34
C ARG A 48 -46.20 -15.75 56.82
N ILE A 49 -47.39 -15.65 56.23
CA ILE A 49 -47.56 -15.32 54.81
C ILE A 49 -47.04 -13.92 54.51
N ILE A 50 -47.32 -12.94 55.38
CA ILE A 50 -46.78 -11.58 55.29
C ILE A 50 -45.25 -11.59 55.36
N VAL A 51 -44.67 -12.27 56.36
CA VAL A 51 -43.19 -12.36 56.54
C VAL A 51 -42.50 -12.94 55.32
N GLY A 52 -42.97 -14.05 54.76
CA GLY A 52 -42.35 -14.66 53.59
C GLY A 52 -42.58 -13.88 52.28
N THR A 53 -43.68 -13.12 52.18
CA THR A 53 -43.90 -12.16 51.08
C THR A 53 -42.91 -11.00 51.15
N ILE A 54 -42.64 -10.46 52.36
CA ILE A 54 -41.63 -9.42 52.60
C ILE A 54 -40.21 -9.93 52.32
N LEU A 55 -39.87 -11.14 52.79
CA LEU A 55 -38.57 -11.76 52.49
C LEU A 55 -38.38 -11.99 50.99
N GLY A 56 -39.41 -12.48 50.30
CA GLY A 56 -39.42 -12.61 48.84
C GLY A 56 -39.15 -11.28 48.13
N SER A 57 -39.87 -10.22 48.49
CA SER A 57 -39.68 -8.90 47.86
C SER A 57 -38.28 -8.32 48.12
N GLY A 58 -37.74 -8.47 49.34
CA GLY A 58 -36.39 -8.04 49.70
C GLY A 58 -35.28 -8.77 48.92
N ILE A 59 -35.38 -10.11 48.83
CA ILE A 59 -34.46 -10.93 48.04
C ILE A 59 -34.54 -10.56 46.55
N GLY A 60 -35.76 -10.41 46.01
CA GLY A 60 -35.99 -9.97 44.64
C GLY A 60 -35.41 -8.59 44.34
N TYR A 61 -35.44 -7.66 45.30
CA TYR A 61 -34.87 -6.32 45.13
C TYR A 61 -33.34 -6.36 44.99
N VAL A 62 -32.66 -7.14 45.84
CA VAL A 62 -31.20 -7.30 45.80
C VAL A 62 -30.76 -8.03 44.52
N ILE A 63 -31.36 -9.19 44.23
CA ILE A 63 -31.05 -9.99 43.04
C ILE A 63 -31.36 -9.20 41.77
N GLY A 64 -32.51 -8.52 41.70
CA GLY A 64 -32.90 -7.67 40.58
C GLY A 64 -31.97 -6.48 40.36
N GLY A 65 -31.44 -5.88 41.43
CA GLY A 65 -30.42 -4.83 41.35
C GLY A 65 -29.06 -5.33 40.85
N VAL A 66 -28.64 -6.54 41.22
CA VAL A 66 -27.39 -7.16 40.73
C VAL A 66 -27.53 -7.57 39.27
N LEU A 67 -28.57 -8.35 38.93
CA LEU A 67 -28.83 -8.81 37.57
C LEU A 67 -29.08 -7.62 36.63
N GLY A 68 -29.91 -6.65 37.01
CA GLY A 68 -30.18 -5.46 36.18
C GLY A 68 -28.92 -4.68 35.81
N ARG A 69 -27.96 -4.49 36.75
CA ARG A 69 -26.66 -3.85 36.46
C ARG A 69 -25.77 -4.72 35.57
N GLY A 70 -25.76 -6.04 35.78
CA GLY A 70 -25.06 -6.99 34.90
C GLY A 70 -25.60 -6.94 33.46
N THR A 71 -26.91 -7.07 33.30
CA THR A 71 -27.60 -6.97 32.00
C THR A 71 -27.39 -5.60 31.35
N GLY A 72 -27.50 -4.50 32.08
CA GLY A 72 -27.22 -3.15 31.56
C GLY A 72 -25.78 -2.99 31.05
N THR A 73 -24.81 -3.63 31.72
CA THR A 73 -23.41 -3.64 31.29
C THR A 73 -23.21 -4.49 30.03
N LEU A 74 -23.80 -5.69 29.98
CA LEU A 74 -23.78 -6.58 28.81
C LEU A 74 -24.46 -5.95 27.59
N VAL A 75 -25.63 -5.31 27.78
CA VAL A 75 -26.34 -4.56 26.74
C VAL A 75 -25.50 -3.38 26.27
N GLY A 76 -24.82 -2.64 27.15
CA GLY A 76 -23.91 -1.56 26.75
C GLY A 76 -22.69 -2.04 25.96
N ILE A 77 -22.15 -3.22 26.28
CA ILE A 77 -21.06 -3.85 25.50
C ILE A 77 -21.59 -4.35 24.16
N ALA A 78 -22.79 -4.95 24.13
CA ALA A 78 -23.43 -5.42 22.91
C ALA A 78 -23.82 -4.25 21.99
N GLU A 79 -24.39 -3.17 22.49
CA GLU A 79 -24.73 -1.95 21.75
C GLU A 79 -23.48 -1.32 21.12
N LYS A 80 -22.37 -1.24 21.87
CA LYS A 80 -21.07 -0.78 21.33
C LYS A 80 -20.52 -1.70 20.23
N ARG A 81 -20.60 -3.03 20.40
CA ARG A 81 -20.17 -4.00 19.38
C ARG A 81 -21.07 -3.95 18.14
N ILE A 82 -22.39 -3.97 18.30
CA ILE A 82 -23.37 -3.90 17.21
C ILE A 82 -23.23 -2.59 16.43
N ALA A 83 -23.02 -1.46 17.11
CA ALA A 83 -22.74 -0.17 16.46
C ALA A 83 -21.42 -0.14 15.66
N SER A 84 -20.48 -1.04 15.95
CA SER A 84 -19.23 -1.18 15.20
C SER A 84 -19.29 -2.22 14.05
N ILE A 85 -20.35 -3.04 14.00
CA ILE A 85 -20.54 -4.02 12.92
C ILE A 85 -21.19 -3.31 11.72
N PRO A 86 -20.61 -3.38 10.51
CA PRO A 86 -21.24 -2.87 9.30
C PRO A 86 -22.63 -3.49 9.09
N GLY A 87 -23.64 -2.69 8.75
CA GLY A 87 -24.99 -3.20 8.49
C GLY A 87 -25.05 -4.25 7.37
N ALA A 88 -24.11 -4.20 6.42
CA ALA A 88 -23.92 -5.23 5.40
C ALA A 88 -23.64 -6.62 6.01
N ASP A 89 -22.78 -6.70 7.02
CA ASP A 89 -22.37 -7.96 7.67
C ASP A 89 -23.54 -8.57 8.48
N ILE A 90 -24.42 -7.72 9.03
CA ILE A 90 -25.65 -8.17 9.71
C ILE A 90 -26.61 -8.82 8.71
N VAL A 91 -26.82 -8.19 7.55
CA VAL A 91 -27.74 -8.68 6.52
C VAL A 91 -27.18 -9.94 5.83
N SER A 92 -25.92 -9.91 5.39
CA SER A 92 -25.30 -11.05 4.70
C SER A 92 -25.05 -12.24 5.63
N GLY A 93 -24.63 -11.98 6.88
CA GLY A 93 -24.55 -12.99 7.93
C GLY A 93 -25.91 -13.60 8.28
N GLY A 94 -26.97 -12.77 8.35
CA GLY A 94 -28.34 -13.24 8.57
C GLY A 94 -28.84 -14.15 7.44
N LEU A 95 -28.63 -13.75 6.18
CA LEU A 95 -28.94 -14.58 5.00
C LEU A 95 -28.16 -15.90 5.01
N GLY A 96 -26.86 -15.84 5.33
CA GLY A 96 -26.01 -17.02 5.47
C GLY A 96 -26.48 -17.97 6.58
N LEU A 97 -26.91 -17.45 7.73
CA LEU A 97 -27.46 -18.24 8.84
C LEU A 97 -28.73 -19.00 8.42
N VAL A 98 -29.65 -18.32 7.73
CA VAL A 98 -30.88 -18.96 7.22
C VAL A 98 -30.56 -20.06 6.21
N ALA A 99 -29.63 -19.81 5.29
CA ALA A 99 -29.17 -20.84 4.35
C ALA A 99 -28.52 -22.04 5.08
N GLY A 100 -27.73 -21.78 6.12
CA GLY A 100 -27.12 -22.82 6.96
C GLY A 100 -28.16 -23.74 7.63
N VAL A 101 -29.18 -23.17 8.26
CA VAL A 101 -30.30 -23.89 8.89
C VAL A 101 -31.08 -24.73 7.86
N ILE A 102 -31.38 -24.16 6.68
CA ILE A 102 -32.04 -24.91 5.59
C ILE A 102 -31.20 -26.12 5.14
N ILE A 103 -29.87 -25.96 5.06
CA ILE A 103 -28.95 -27.06 4.72
C ILE A 103 -28.93 -28.13 5.84
N ALA A 104 -28.94 -27.72 7.12
CA ALA A 104 -29.00 -28.64 8.26
C ALA A 104 -30.31 -29.44 8.36
N THR A 105 -31.40 -28.94 7.80
CA THR A 105 -32.69 -29.65 7.78
C THR A 105 -32.58 -31.02 7.10
N VAL A 106 -31.70 -31.18 6.11
CA VAL A 106 -31.51 -32.45 5.37
C VAL A 106 -30.91 -33.56 6.25
N PRO A 107 -29.71 -33.42 6.87
CA PRO A 107 -29.22 -34.39 7.84
C PRO A 107 -30.09 -34.43 9.11
N GLY A 108 -30.71 -33.31 9.49
CA GLY A 108 -31.62 -33.22 10.63
C GLY A 108 -32.84 -34.13 10.51
N LEU A 109 -33.44 -34.23 9.31
CA LEU A 109 -34.54 -35.15 9.03
C LEU A 109 -34.15 -36.62 9.25
N PHE A 110 -32.90 -36.98 8.96
CA PHE A 110 -32.38 -38.33 9.18
C PHE A 110 -32.17 -38.63 10.69
N LEU A 111 -31.80 -37.61 11.48
CA LEU A 111 -31.68 -37.73 12.94
C LEU A 111 -33.03 -37.90 13.65
N LEU A 112 -34.13 -37.43 13.06
CA LEU A 112 -35.48 -37.67 13.57
C LEU A 112 -35.97 -39.12 13.39
N LEU A 113 -35.29 -39.92 12.56
CA LEU A 113 -35.56 -41.36 12.40
C LEU A 113 -34.89 -42.23 13.50
N LEU A 114 -34.08 -41.64 14.38
CA LEU A 114 -33.44 -42.37 15.48
C LEU A 114 -34.48 -42.85 16.51
N PRO A 115 -34.45 -44.13 16.95
CA PRO A 115 -35.44 -44.68 17.89
C PRO A 115 -35.50 -43.94 19.23
N SER A 116 -34.38 -43.40 19.70
CA SER A 116 -34.26 -42.70 20.98
C SER A 116 -34.34 -41.18 20.80
N ARG A 117 -35.54 -40.60 20.97
CA ARG A 117 -35.76 -39.14 20.94
C ARG A 117 -34.87 -38.37 21.92
N ALA A 118 -34.48 -38.99 23.05
CA ALA A 118 -33.54 -38.44 24.02
C ALA A 118 -32.11 -38.24 23.48
N VAL A 119 -31.73 -38.92 22.39
CA VAL A 119 -30.41 -38.81 21.74
C VAL A 119 -30.54 -38.06 20.41
N GLY A 120 -31.60 -38.30 19.64
CA GLY A 120 -31.83 -37.61 18.37
C GLY A 120 -32.02 -36.10 18.51
N LEU A 121 -32.78 -35.62 19.52
CA LEU A 121 -33.07 -34.19 19.68
C LEU A 121 -31.82 -33.35 20.06
N PRO A 122 -30.94 -33.77 21.00
CA PRO A 122 -29.69 -33.04 21.26
C PRO A 122 -28.76 -32.99 20.05
N ILE A 123 -28.63 -34.08 19.29
CA ILE A 123 -27.77 -34.12 18.10
C ILE A 123 -28.33 -33.23 16.99
N LEU A 124 -29.66 -33.25 16.78
CA LEU A 124 -30.34 -32.33 15.86
C LEU A 124 -30.08 -30.87 16.22
N ALA A 125 -30.28 -30.49 17.49
CA ALA A 125 -30.03 -29.13 17.97
C ALA A 125 -28.56 -28.72 17.78
N PHE A 126 -27.61 -29.63 18.00
CA PHE A 126 -26.19 -29.39 17.75
C PHE A 126 -25.89 -29.16 16.26
N VAL A 127 -26.43 -30.00 15.36
CA VAL A 127 -26.26 -29.86 13.91
C VAL A 127 -26.82 -28.52 13.40
N GLU A 128 -28.04 -28.15 13.81
CA GLU A 128 -28.66 -26.87 13.45
C GLU A 128 -27.82 -25.66 13.89
N VAL A 129 -27.29 -25.68 15.13
CA VAL A 129 -26.42 -24.60 15.64
C VAL A 129 -25.10 -24.52 14.87
N VAL A 130 -24.46 -25.66 14.58
CA VAL A 130 -23.18 -25.71 13.86
C VAL A 130 -23.32 -25.19 12.43
N PHE A 131 -24.34 -25.65 11.70
CA PHE A 131 -24.58 -25.22 10.32
C PHE A 131 -25.10 -23.78 10.24
N GLY A 132 -25.96 -23.34 11.16
CA GLY A 132 -26.37 -21.94 11.26
C GLY A 132 -25.19 -21.00 11.52
N TYR A 133 -24.25 -21.39 12.40
CA TYR A 133 -23.01 -20.64 12.63
C TYR A 133 -22.07 -20.65 11.42
N LEU A 134 -21.88 -21.80 10.77
CA LEU A 134 -21.05 -21.90 9.56
C LEU A 134 -21.63 -21.06 8.42
N GLY A 135 -22.95 -21.12 8.22
CA GLY A 135 -23.69 -20.29 7.28
C GLY A 135 -23.52 -18.79 7.56
N TYR A 136 -23.68 -18.37 8.82
CA TYR A 136 -23.42 -16.99 9.26
C TYR A 136 -22.00 -16.55 8.91
N ARG A 137 -20.98 -17.37 9.24
CA ARG A 137 -19.57 -17.07 8.95
C ARG A 137 -19.32 -16.94 7.45
N ILE A 138 -19.85 -17.83 6.63
CA ILE A 138 -19.73 -17.76 5.16
C ILE A 138 -20.43 -16.50 4.62
N GLY A 139 -21.62 -16.17 5.13
CA GLY A 139 -22.38 -14.98 4.76
C GLY A 139 -21.66 -13.67 5.07
N VAL A 140 -20.94 -13.58 6.20
CA VAL A 140 -20.09 -12.42 6.52
C VAL A 140 -18.84 -12.37 5.63
N THR A 141 -18.15 -13.51 5.43
CA THR A 141 -16.93 -13.56 4.60
C THR A 141 -17.22 -13.24 3.13
N LYS A 142 -18.33 -13.74 2.57
CA LYS A 142 -18.76 -13.51 1.18
C LYS A 142 -19.85 -12.43 1.04
N ARG A 143 -19.82 -11.41 1.92
CA ARG A 143 -20.87 -10.39 1.98
C ARG A 143 -21.18 -9.69 0.65
N GLU A 144 -20.19 -9.48 -0.20
CA GLU A 144 -20.37 -8.80 -1.49
C GLU A 144 -21.14 -9.68 -2.48
N ASP A 145 -20.72 -10.94 -2.64
CA ASP A 145 -21.42 -11.94 -3.47
C ASP A 145 -22.86 -12.16 -2.99
N VAL A 146 -23.06 -12.32 -1.68
CA VAL A 146 -24.36 -12.61 -1.06
C VAL A 146 -25.33 -11.43 -1.23
N LEU A 147 -24.87 -10.20 -1.05
CA LEU A 147 -25.71 -9.01 -1.25
C LEU A 147 -26.01 -8.76 -2.73
N GLN A 148 -25.07 -9.04 -3.64
CA GLN A 148 -25.31 -8.99 -5.08
C GLN A 148 -26.36 -10.02 -5.52
N LEU A 149 -26.33 -11.24 -4.97
CA LEU A 149 -27.31 -12.30 -5.27
C LEU A 149 -28.76 -11.87 -4.96
N VAL A 150 -28.95 -11.04 -3.95
CA VAL A 150 -30.25 -10.49 -3.51
C VAL A 150 -30.53 -9.09 -4.12
N GLY A 151 -29.70 -8.64 -5.07
CA GLY A 151 -29.87 -7.36 -5.77
C GLY A 151 -29.54 -6.11 -4.95
N LEU A 152 -28.93 -6.25 -3.77
CA LEU A 152 -28.60 -5.17 -2.85
C LEU A 152 -27.16 -4.67 -3.07
N THR A 153 -26.99 -3.69 -3.96
CA THR A 153 -25.67 -3.06 -4.19
C THR A 153 -25.33 -2.06 -3.07
N TYR A 154 -24.64 -2.53 -2.02
CA TYR A 154 -24.14 -1.64 -0.96
C TYR A 154 -22.88 -0.87 -1.40
N ARG A 155 -23.07 0.27 -2.07
CA ARG A 155 -22.00 1.28 -2.18
C ARG A 155 -21.77 1.89 -0.81
N THR A 156 -20.59 1.68 -0.23
CA THR A 156 -20.08 2.43 0.91
C THR A 156 -20.03 3.92 0.57
N ARG A 157 -21.06 4.67 0.97
CA ARG A 157 -20.95 6.12 1.13
C ARG A 157 -20.05 6.38 2.34
N ALA A 158 -18.73 6.31 2.11
CA ALA A 158 -17.85 7.24 2.79
C ALA A 158 -18.42 8.64 2.55
N ALA A 159 -18.79 9.36 3.61
CA ALA A 159 -19.05 10.77 3.48
C ALA A 159 -17.76 11.38 2.92
N ASP A 160 -17.84 12.02 1.75
CA ASP A 160 -16.72 12.63 1.04
C ASP A 160 -16.26 13.88 1.82
N LEU A 161 -15.67 13.63 3.00
CA LEU A 161 -15.38 14.60 4.03
C LEU A 161 -13.89 14.94 3.95
N ARG A 162 -13.58 16.14 3.48
CA ARG A 162 -12.22 16.55 3.12
C ARG A 162 -11.73 17.61 4.09
N MET A 163 -10.70 17.30 4.87
CA MET A 163 -10.10 18.23 5.80
C MET A 163 -9.17 19.20 5.04
N LEU A 164 -9.30 20.50 5.28
CA LEU A 164 -8.33 21.50 4.81
C LEU A 164 -7.30 21.79 5.90
N ASP A 165 -6.04 21.73 5.50
CA ASP A 165 -4.89 22.27 6.24
C ASP A 165 -4.59 23.72 5.81
N THR A 166 -3.85 24.45 6.64
CA THR A 166 -3.40 25.84 6.40
C THR A 166 -2.75 25.97 5.02
N SER A 167 -1.89 25.04 4.63
CA SER A 167 -1.21 25.02 3.33
C SER A 167 -2.19 25.00 2.15
N ALA A 168 -3.33 24.31 2.30
CA ALA A 168 -4.37 24.22 1.29
C ALA A 168 -5.25 25.48 1.23
N ILE A 169 -5.38 26.22 2.34
CA ILE A 169 -6.03 27.54 2.38
C ILE A 169 -5.15 28.60 1.71
N LEU A 170 -3.83 28.58 1.95
CA LEU A 170 -2.88 29.51 1.33
C LEU A 170 -2.78 29.37 -0.21
N ASN A 171 -3.36 28.32 -0.79
CA ASN A 171 -3.42 28.12 -2.24
C ASN A 171 -4.51 29.00 -2.87
N THR A 172 -4.10 29.95 -3.71
CA THR A 172 -4.98 30.93 -4.37
C THR A 172 -6.00 30.30 -5.35
N GLN A 173 -5.85 29.03 -5.73
CA GLN A 173 -6.76 28.32 -6.65
C GLN A 173 -7.86 27.50 -5.94
N LEU A 174 -7.94 27.54 -4.61
CA LEU A 174 -8.91 26.74 -3.83
C LEU A 174 -10.37 26.95 -4.29
N LEU A 175 -10.77 28.21 -4.52
CA LEU A 175 -12.12 28.56 -5.00
C LEU A 175 -12.39 28.00 -6.40
N ASP A 176 -11.41 28.04 -7.29
CA ASP A 176 -11.53 27.56 -8.66
C ASP A 176 -11.64 26.04 -8.71
N TYR A 177 -10.91 25.32 -7.86
CA TYR A 177 -11.05 23.86 -7.73
C TYR A 177 -12.42 23.44 -7.21
N VAL A 178 -13.02 24.21 -6.29
CA VAL A 178 -14.40 23.96 -5.83
C VAL A 178 -15.41 24.28 -6.94
N ARG A 179 -15.26 25.40 -7.65
CA ARG A 179 -16.17 25.80 -8.75
C ARG A 179 -16.10 24.86 -9.95
N ALA A 180 -14.93 24.35 -10.29
CA ALA A 180 -14.73 23.32 -11.31
C ALA A 180 -15.25 21.93 -10.89
N GLY A 181 -15.73 21.78 -9.65
CA GLY A 181 -16.18 20.50 -9.13
C GLY A 181 -15.07 19.45 -9.00
N LEU A 182 -13.81 19.88 -8.86
CA LEU A 182 -12.65 19.02 -8.58
C LEU A 182 -12.57 18.68 -7.08
N ILE A 183 -12.99 19.60 -6.22
CA ILE A 183 -13.22 19.35 -4.80
C ILE A 183 -14.73 19.17 -4.60
N ARG A 184 -15.14 17.94 -4.30
CA ARG A 184 -16.54 17.55 -4.04
C ARG A 184 -16.70 17.15 -2.58
N GLY A 185 -17.95 17.09 -2.12
CA GLY A 185 -18.28 16.68 -0.77
C GLY A 185 -18.24 17.80 0.27
N THR A 186 -18.14 17.42 1.54
CA THR A 186 -18.16 18.34 2.69
C THR A 186 -16.73 18.67 3.09
N VAL A 187 -16.34 19.94 2.95
CA VAL A 187 -15.02 20.40 3.37
C VAL A 187 -15.06 20.83 4.84
N LEU A 188 -14.16 20.27 5.65
CA LEU A 188 -14.01 20.58 7.08
C LEU A 188 -12.73 21.39 7.29
N VAL A 189 -12.84 22.54 7.97
CA VAL A 189 -11.69 23.37 8.34
C VAL A 189 -11.66 23.46 9.87
N PRO A 190 -10.63 22.92 10.54
CA PRO A 190 -10.48 23.04 11.99
C PRO A 190 -10.29 24.50 12.42
N THR A 191 -10.69 24.84 13.65
CA THR A 191 -10.52 26.20 14.18
C THR A 191 -9.04 26.61 14.23
N PHE A 192 -8.15 25.72 14.67
CA PHE A 192 -6.71 26.01 14.75
C PHE A 192 -6.08 26.32 13.39
N VAL A 193 -6.58 25.69 12.31
CA VAL A 193 -6.16 25.96 10.93
C VAL A 193 -6.62 27.35 10.46
N LEU A 194 -7.83 27.76 10.85
CA LEU A 194 -8.33 29.11 10.57
C LEU A 194 -7.53 30.17 11.35
N GLU A 195 -7.22 29.90 12.62
CA GLU A 195 -6.41 30.78 13.48
C GLU A 195 -4.98 30.92 12.94
N GLU A 196 -4.34 29.83 12.50
CA GLU A 196 -3.02 29.86 11.86
C GLU A 196 -3.05 30.64 10.54
N ALA A 197 -4.00 30.35 9.65
CA ALA A 197 -4.18 31.08 8.40
C ALA A 197 -4.42 32.59 8.64
N GLN A 198 -5.15 32.95 9.69
CA GLN A 198 -5.38 34.33 10.08
C GLN A 198 -4.11 35.00 10.66
N GLY A 199 -3.33 34.29 11.49
CA GLY A 199 -2.01 34.76 11.93
C GLY A 199 -1.06 35.04 10.77
N ILE A 200 -1.08 34.21 9.72
CA ILE A 200 -0.30 34.45 8.49
C ILE A 200 -0.87 35.64 7.69
N ALA A 201 -2.18 35.88 7.74
CA ALA A 201 -2.85 37.04 7.11
C ALA A 201 -2.55 38.38 7.79
N ASP A 202 -1.92 38.38 8.97
CA ASP A 202 -1.47 39.56 9.71
C ASP A 202 0.06 39.65 9.87
N ALA A 203 0.80 38.59 9.49
CA ALA A 203 2.26 38.53 9.56
C ALA A 203 2.98 39.61 8.73
N ALA A 204 4.23 39.92 9.09
CA ALA A 204 5.04 40.97 8.46
C ALA A 204 5.35 40.75 6.95
N ASP A 205 5.50 39.49 6.52
CA ASP A 205 5.81 39.11 5.13
C ASP A 205 4.64 39.45 4.18
N PRO A 206 4.82 40.38 3.23
CA PRO A 206 3.74 40.82 2.35
C PRO A 206 3.24 39.74 1.39
N VAL A 207 4.08 38.78 0.99
CA VAL A 207 3.72 37.71 0.05
C VAL A 207 2.90 36.64 0.75
N ARG A 208 3.32 36.20 1.94
CA ARG A 208 2.54 35.26 2.77
C ARG A 208 1.21 35.88 3.19
N ARG A 209 1.23 37.14 3.64
CA ARG A 209 0.04 37.92 4.01
C ARG A 209 -0.99 37.98 2.88
N GLN A 210 -0.57 38.28 1.65
CA GLN A 210 -1.46 38.37 0.50
C GLN A 210 -2.08 37.01 0.12
N ARG A 211 -1.31 35.92 0.21
CA ARG A 211 -1.82 34.55 -0.04
C ARG A 211 -2.85 34.14 1.00
N ALA A 212 -2.56 34.38 2.28
CA ALA A 212 -3.48 34.04 3.37
C ALA A 212 -4.81 34.80 3.29
N ARG A 213 -4.79 36.11 3.01
CA ARG A 213 -6.01 36.91 2.80
C ARG A 213 -6.86 36.37 1.65
N ARG A 214 -6.25 36.06 0.49
CA ARG A 214 -6.95 35.44 -0.65
C ARG A 214 -7.51 34.05 -0.32
N GLY A 215 -6.82 33.26 0.50
CA GLY A 215 -7.28 31.95 0.98
C GLY A 215 -8.51 32.05 1.87
N LEU A 216 -8.51 32.98 2.82
CA LEU A 216 -9.64 33.26 3.71
C LEU A 216 -10.85 33.84 2.93
N GLU A 217 -10.61 34.71 1.95
CA GLU A 217 -11.62 35.20 1.00
C GLU A 217 -12.25 34.05 0.18
N ALA A 218 -11.44 33.11 -0.30
CA ALA A 218 -11.91 31.91 -1.00
C ALA A 218 -12.81 31.04 -0.12
N LEU A 219 -12.44 30.81 1.15
CA LEU A 219 -13.28 30.09 2.12
C LEU A 219 -14.60 30.81 2.41
N ALA A 220 -14.57 32.13 2.57
CA ALA A 220 -15.77 32.93 2.76
C ALA A 220 -16.72 32.85 1.55
N ALA A 221 -16.17 32.85 0.32
CA ALA A 221 -16.94 32.66 -0.90
C ALA A 221 -17.56 31.25 -1.00
N ILE A 222 -16.80 30.19 -0.69
CA ILE A 222 -17.28 28.79 -0.68
C ILE A 222 -18.42 28.63 0.33
N ARG A 223 -18.28 29.22 1.52
CA ARG A 223 -19.34 29.24 2.55
C ARG A 223 -20.58 29.99 2.07
N GLY A 224 -20.42 31.18 1.49
CA GLY A 224 -21.52 31.99 0.96
C GLY A 224 -22.32 31.31 -0.15
N ASP A 225 -21.66 30.61 -1.07
CA ASP A 225 -22.35 29.84 -2.12
C ASP A 225 -23.05 28.58 -1.57
N ARG A 226 -22.54 27.97 -0.49
CA ARG A 226 -23.25 26.91 0.25
C ARG A 226 -24.50 27.44 0.94
N ASP A 227 -24.38 28.54 1.69
CA ASP A 227 -25.48 29.12 2.47
C ASP A 227 -26.62 29.60 1.54
N ARG A 228 -26.29 30.13 0.35
CA ARG A 228 -27.26 30.42 -0.73
C ARG A 228 -27.97 29.16 -1.25
N ARG A 229 -27.25 28.08 -1.52
CA ARG A 229 -27.82 26.80 -2.01
C ARG A 229 -28.69 26.10 -0.96
N LEU A 230 -28.44 26.34 0.32
CA LEU A 230 -29.23 25.80 1.44
C LEU A 230 -30.34 26.73 1.93
N GLY A 231 -30.55 27.90 1.28
CA GLY A 231 -31.58 28.86 1.68
C GLY A 231 -31.33 29.55 3.04
N VAL A 232 -30.12 29.44 3.59
CA VAL A 232 -29.75 29.98 4.91
C VAL A 232 -29.43 31.48 4.76
N GLY A 233 -30.48 32.28 4.59
CA GLY A 233 -30.38 33.73 4.54
C GLY A 233 -29.91 34.30 5.89
N ALA A 234 -28.77 35.00 5.87
CA ALA A 234 -28.24 35.64 7.06
C ALA A 234 -29.23 36.69 7.63
N ARG A 235 -29.72 36.47 8.84
CA ARG A 235 -30.41 37.49 9.64
C ARG A 235 -29.38 38.54 10.10
N GLY A 236 -29.08 39.50 9.23
CA GLY A 236 -28.07 40.54 9.47
C GLY A 236 -28.41 41.87 8.80
N ARG A 237 -29.03 42.77 9.57
CA ARG A 237 -29.31 44.21 9.33
C ARG A 237 -28.85 44.80 7.98
N ALA A 238 -29.81 45.15 7.13
CA ALA A 238 -29.55 45.92 5.91
C ALA A 238 -29.27 47.42 6.21
N PRO A 239 -28.24 48.03 5.60
CA PRO A 239 -28.22 49.46 5.30
C PRO A 239 -28.91 49.72 3.96
N ARG A 240 -29.75 50.76 3.90
CA ARG A 240 -30.54 51.13 2.71
C ARG A 240 -29.64 51.48 1.52
N ARG A 241 -29.82 50.82 0.38
CA ARG A 241 -29.39 51.36 -0.93
C ARG A 241 -30.14 52.67 -1.19
N ARG A 242 -29.43 53.79 -1.37
CA ARG A 242 -29.92 54.88 -2.22
C ARG A 242 -29.49 54.63 -3.65
N SER A 243 -30.43 54.85 -4.57
CA SER A 243 -30.26 54.67 -6.00
C SER A 243 -29.35 55.74 -6.61
N ARG A 244 -28.54 55.33 -7.59
CA ARG A 244 -28.47 55.94 -8.93
C ARG A 244 -27.55 55.13 -9.83
N SER A 245 -28.11 54.61 -10.92
CA SER A 245 -27.39 54.33 -12.16
C SER A 245 -27.08 55.67 -12.86
N PRO A 246 -26.14 55.72 -13.82
CA PRO A 246 -26.53 55.41 -15.20
C PRO A 246 -25.52 54.57 -16.00
N THR A 247 -26.03 54.01 -17.09
CA THR A 247 -25.36 53.31 -18.19
C THR A 247 -24.65 54.28 -19.18
N PRO A 248 -23.87 53.79 -20.17
CA PRO A 248 -22.70 54.52 -20.69
C PRO A 248 -22.96 55.38 -21.93
N ARG A 249 -21.99 56.24 -22.31
CA ARG A 249 -21.88 56.80 -23.67
C ARG A 249 -20.45 57.11 -24.11
N ARG A 250 -20.31 57.21 -25.44
CA ARG A 250 -19.06 57.31 -26.24
C ARG A 250 -18.49 58.73 -26.33
N GLY A 251 -17.22 58.79 -26.75
CA GLY A 251 -16.53 59.95 -27.34
C GLY A 251 -15.30 60.36 -26.52
N SER A 252 -14.15 60.77 -27.05
CA SER A 252 -13.57 60.85 -28.41
C SER A 252 -12.34 61.77 -28.27
N ALA A 253 -11.34 61.62 -29.16
CA ALA A 253 -10.20 62.54 -29.37
C ALA A 253 -9.05 62.55 -28.33
N ALA A 254 -7.82 62.41 -28.86
CA ALA A 254 -6.55 62.80 -28.24
C ALA A 254 -6.28 64.32 -28.47
N PRO A 255 -5.20 64.92 -27.92
CA PRO A 255 -3.96 65.01 -28.73
C PRO A 255 -2.59 65.18 -28.00
N ARG A 256 -1.52 64.75 -28.71
CA ARG A 256 -0.16 65.36 -28.86
C ARG A 256 0.85 65.49 -27.69
N GLY A 257 2.14 65.31 -28.04
CA GLY A 257 3.35 65.73 -27.28
C GLY A 257 4.22 64.55 -26.79
N ALA A 258 5.34 64.08 -27.36
CA ALA A 258 6.36 64.54 -28.34
C ALA A 258 7.74 64.95 -27.75
N SER A 259 8.62 63.96 -27.51
CA SER A 259 10.10 64.03 -27.59
C SER A 259 10.65 62.57 -27.52
N ARG A 260 11.52 62.01 -28.40
CA ARG A 260 12.88 62.40 -28.88
C ARG A 260 13.85 62.58 -27.70
N ARG A 261 15.08 62.05 -27.60
CA ARG A 261 16.04 61.24 -28.42
C ARG A 261 17.14 60.74 -27.43
N SER A 262 18.10 59.84 -27.69
CA SER A 262 18.39 58.79 -28.72
C SER A 262 19.65 58.01 -28.26
N ASP A 263 19.95 56.84 -28.86
CA ASP A 263 21.29 56.22 -28.78
C ASP A 263 22.39 57.13 -29.38
N PRO A 264 23.68 56.86 -29.12
CA PRO A 264 24.44 56.04 -30.07
C PRO A 264 25.50 55.09 -29.46
N CYS A 265 25.98 54.18 -30.30
CA CYS A 265 26.97 53.13 -30.00
C CYS A 265 28.43 53.60 -29.79
N ARG A 266 29.25 52.63 -29.33
CA ARG A 266 30.61 52.29 -29.82
C ARG A 266 31.83 52.83 -29.04
N ALA A 267 32.63 51.91 -28.47
CA ALA A 267 34.10 51.81 -28.66
C ALA A 267 34.73 50.63 -27.88
N GLU A 268 35.74 49.97 -28.48
CA GLU A 268 36.72 49.15 -27.74
C GLU A 268 37.71 50.05 -26.96
N PRO A 269 38.58 49.48 -26.11
CA PRO A 269 39.96 49.35 -26.63
C PRO A 269 40.66 48.01 -26.31
N ARG A 270 41.51 47.60 -27.25
CA ARG A 270 42.50 46.51 -27.16
C ARG A 270 43.62 46.84 -26.16
N ARG A 271 44.29 45.81 -25.59
CA ARG A 271 45.74 45.52 -25.82
C ARG A 271 46.29 44.30 -25.03
N LYS A 272 47.11 43.50 -25.74
CA LYS A 272 48.32 42.72 -25.33
C LYS A 272 48.22 41.76 -24.10
N GLY A 273 48.71 40.51 -24.12
CA GLY A 273 49.28 39.68 -25.17
C GLY A 273 50.69 39.13 -24.86
N SER A 274 50.80 37.84 -24.49
CA SER A 274 52.06 37.06 -24.51
C SER A 274 51.84 35.53 -24.34
N ARG A 275 52.30 34.75 -25.35
CA ARG A 275 52.82 33.37 -25.26
C ARG A 275 54.38 33.48 -25.43
N PRO A 276 55.24 32.42 -25.43
CA PRO A 276 55.01 30.96 -25.35
C PRO A 276 56.00 30.15 -24.44
N GLY A 277 55.81 28.83 -24.34
CA GLY A 277 56.86 27.86 -23.95
C GLY A 277 56.29 26.51 -23.47
N ARG A 278 56.33 25.40 -24.24
CA ARG A 278 57.45 24.46 -24.50
C ARG A 278 57.90 23.60 -23.29
N ARG A 279 57.46 22.33 -23.23
CA ARG A 279 58.28 21.10 -23.43
C ARG A 279 57.62 19.81 -22.90
N LEU A 280 57.60 18.78 -23.75
CA LEU A 280 57.77 17.36 -23.34
C LEU A 280 59.27 17.13 -23.04
N PRO A 281 59.63 16.20 -22.14
CA PRO A 281 59.90 14.79 -22.50
C PRO A 281 59.39 13.82 -21.41
N GLY A 282 59.53 12.48 -21.49
CA GLY A 282 60.10 11.59 -22.50
C GLY A 282 60.14 10.14 -21.98
N ARG A 283 60.32 9.17 -22.88
CA ARG A 283 60.34 7.71 -22.59
C ARG A 283 61.40 7.31 -21.56
N ARG A 284 61.18 6.17 -20.90
CA ARG A 284 62.19 5.09 -20.75
C ARG A 284 61.50 3.73 -20.66
N HIS A 285 61.93 2.80 -21.52
CA HIS A 285 61.86 1.37 -21.23
C HIS A 285 62.98 1.01 -20.26
N ASP A 286 62.81 -0.07 -19.51
CA ASP A 286 63.89 -1.05 -19.32
C ASP A 286 63.28 -2.42 -19.01
N GLY A 287 63.80 -3.46 -19.65
CA GLY A 287 63.34 -4.83 -19.48
C GLY A 287 64.40 -5.71 -18.81
N ARG A 288 63.99 -6.53 -17.85
CA ARG A 288 64.68 -7.76 -17.41
C ARG A 288 63.59 -8.79 -17.08
N GLY A 289 63.59 -10.02 -17.56
CA GLY A 289 64.67 -10.75 -18.24
C GLY A 289 65.41 -11.68 -17.28
N ARG A 290 64.70 -12.65 -16.69
CA ARG A 290 65.30 -13.88 -16.16
C ARG A 290 64.50 -15.12 -16.58
N ARG A 291 65.23 -16.21 -16.72
CA ARG A 291 64.93 -17.47 -17.41
C ARG A 291 65.40 -18.59 -16.47
N ARG A 292 64.95 -19.84 -16.73
CA ARG A 292 65.35 -21.11 -16.07
C ARG A 292 64.61 -21.43 -14.75
N GLU A 293 64.34 -22.69 -14.39
CA GLU A 293 64.43 -23.97 -15.14
C GLU A 293 63.50 -25.05 -14.53
N ARG A 294 63.16 -26.06 -15.36
CA ARG A 294 62.92 -27.51 -15.11
C ARG A 294 62.86 -27.98 -13.63
N ALA A 295 62.03 -28.95 -13.20
CA ALA A 295 61.58 -30.21 -13.85
C ALA A 295 60.31 -30.75 -13.10
N ARG A 296 59.80 -32.01 -13.15
CA ARG A 296 60.22 -33.34 -13.66
C ARG A 296 59.00 -34.12 -14.21
N ARG A 297 59.24 -34.87 -15.30
CA ARG A 297 58.82 -36.26 -15.59
C ARG A 297 57.92 -36.98 -14.55
N ASN A 298 56.88 -37.68 -15.03
CA ASN A 298 57.02 -39.12 -15.34
C ASN A 298 55.97 -39.69 -16.31
N ASP A 299 56.32 -40.83 -16.91
CA ASP A 299 55.69 -41.50 -18.05
C ASP A 299 54.44 -42.36 -17.75
N ARG A 300 53.92 -42.96 -18.84
CA ARG A 300 53.01 -44.13 -18.98
C ARG A 300 51.51 -43.79 -19.05
N GLY A 301 50.72 -44.31 -20.01
CA GLY A 301 51.04 -45.13 -21.20
C GLY A 301 49.84 -45.94 -21.71
N ARG A 302 49.79 -46.23 -23.03
CA ARG A 302 48.74 -46.98 -23.80
C ARG A 302 47.36 -46.28 -23.87
N ALA A 303 46.74 -46.03 -25.04
CA ALA A 303 46.54 -46.77 -26.30
C ALA A 303 45.34 -47.74 -26.28
N GLY A 304 44.37 -47.50 -27.18
CA GLY A 304 43.15 -48.28 -27.38
C GLY A 304 42.17 -47.52 -28.29
N GLU A 305 42.01 -47.97 -29.53
CA GLU A 305 41.26 -47.28 -30.61
C GLU A 305 39.83 -47.90 -30.82
N PRO A 306 39.02 -47.62 -31.88
CA PRO A 306 37.62 -47.25 -31.70
C PRO A 306 36.60 -48.28 -32.24
N ARG A 307 35.29 -47.99 -32.08
CA ARG A 307 34.22 -48.64 -32.87
C ARG A 307 33.16 -47.65 -33.39
N ARG A 308 32.82 -47.80 -34.68
CA ARG A 308 31.65 -47.30 -35.43
C ARG A 308 30.81 -48.54 -35.87
N PRO A 309 29.80 -48.44 -36.77
CA PRO A 309 28.51 -47.73 -36.75
C PRO A 309 27.33 -48.74 -36.96
N VAL A 310 26.26 -48.38 -37.75
CA VAL A 310 25.21 -49.24 -38.40
C VAL A 310 23.93 -49.55 -37.55
N VAL A 311 22.66 -49.54 -38.02
CA VAL A 311 21.90 -49.04 -39.23
C VAL A 311 20.36 -49.01 -38.97
N GLY A 312 19.62 -48.08 -39.59
CA GLY A 312 18.38 -48.30 -40.40
C GLY A 312 16.98 -48.68 -39.85
N LEU A 313 16.01 -47.76 -40.09
CA LEU A 313 14.62 -47.93 -40.60
C LEU A 313 13.56 -48.82 -39.84
N PRO A 314 12.24 -48.72 -40.15
CA PRO A 314 11.54 -47.92 -41.17
C PRO A 314 10.42 -46.98 -40.70
N ASP A 315 9.94 -46.14 -41.63
CA ASP A 315 8.66 -45.41 -41.60
C ASP A 315 7.44 -46.35 -41.58
N ASP A 316 6.26 -45.85 -41.20
CA ASP A 316 5.10 -45.89 -42.13
C ASP A 316 3.81 -45.15 -41.64
N LEU A 317 3.04 -44.69 -42.64
CA LEU A 317 1.64 -44.18 -42.65
C LEU A 317 1.32 -42.70 -42.34
N ARG A 318 0.94 -42.01 -43.43
CA ARG A 318 0.32 -40.67 -43.50
C ARG A 318 -1.20 -40.73 -43.35
N VAL A 319 -1.79 -39.62 -42.89
CA VAL A 319 -3.08 -39.11 -43.41
C VAL A 319 -2.94 -37.60 -43.69
N ALA A 320 -3.37 -37.17 -44.88
CA ALA A 320 -3.44 -35.76 -45.29
C ALA A 320 -4.80 -35.13 -44.85
N GLY A 321 -4.98 -33.82 -44.69
CA GLY A 321 -4.10 -32.67 -44.90
C GLY A 321 -4.96 -31.46 -45.33
N ARG A 322 -4.46 -30.22 -45.23
CA ARG A 322 -4.95 -29.08 -46.04
C ARG A 322 -3.94 -27.94 -46.09
N THR A 323 -3.85 -27.32 -47.25
CA THR A 323 -2.79 -26.38 -47.65
C THR A 323 -3.07 -24.96 -47.16
N GLY A 324 -2.03 -24.28 -46.66
CA GLY A 324 -2.14 -22.89 -46.18
C GLY A 324 -0.78 -22.17 -46.11
N ARG A 325 -0.34 -21.63 -47.25
CA ARG A 325 0.58 -20.48 -47.42
C ARG A 325 1.79 -20.36 -46.45
N ARG A 326 3.00 -20.65 -46.93
CA ARG A 326 4.27 -20.25 -46.27
C ARG A 326 4.35 -18.73 -46.12
N PRO A 327 4.55 -18.15 -44.92
CA PRO A 327 5.28 -16.89 -44.76
C PRO A 327 6.77 -17.15 -45.05
N GLY A 328 7.47 -16.15 -45.57
CA GLY A 328 8.91 -16.26 -45.85
C GLY A 328 9.75 -16.45 -44.59
N ALA A 329 11.02 -16.81 -44.76
CA ALA A 329 11.99 -16.98 -43.68
C ALA A 329 12.23 -15.65 -42.94
N GLY A 330 11.43 -15.39 -41.90
CA GLY A 330 11.73 -14.40 -40.88
C GLY A 330 12.96 -14.85 -40.10
N ARG A 331 13.87 -13.90 -39.82
CA ARG A 331 15.03 -14.13 -38.94
C ARG A 331 14.53 -14.73 -37.63
N GLY A 332 15.19 -15.78 -37.16
CA GLY A 332 14.80 -16.46 -35.92
C GLY A 332 14.72 -15.47 -34.76
N THR A 333 13.52 -15.25 -34.24
CA THR A 333 13.34 -14.58 -32.96
C THR A 333 13.96 -15.47 -31.90
N ALA A 334 15.04 -15.00 -31.26
CA ALA A 334 15.59 -15.67 -30.09
C ALA A 334 14.47 -15.91 -29.08
N ARG A 335 14.40 -17.10 -28.49
CA ARG A 335 13.48 -17.35 -27.37
C ARG A 335 14.02 -16.57 -26.20
N VAL A 336 13.41 -15.42 -25.92
CA VAL A 336 13.87 -14.56 -24.84
C VAL A 336 13.55 -15.26 -23.52
N ASN A 337 14.61 -15.54 -22.75
CA ASN A 337 14.60 -16.29 -21.50
C ASN A 337 15.18 -15.39 -20.39
N ASP A 338 14.55 -14.24 -20.16
CA ASP A 338 15.00 -13.30 -19.13
C ASP A 338 14.51 -13.78 -17.75
N TRP A 339 15.30 -13.55 -16.71
CA TRP A 339 14.91 -13.90 -15.34
C TRP A 339 14.96 -12.70 -14.40
N ALA A 340 13.95 -12.58 -13.53
CA ALA A 340 13.91 -11.58 -12.49
C ALA A 340 14.42 -12.13 -11.15
N ILE A 341 15.07 -11.29 -10.35
CA ILE A 341 15.38 -11.54 -8.94
C ILE A 341 14.74 -10.43 -8.11
N ILE A 342 13.72 -10.77 -7.31
CA ILE A 342 12.99 -9.82 -6.46
C ILE A 342 13.49 -9.97 -5.02
N VAL A 343 14.24 -8.99 -4.53
CA VAL A 343 14.86 -9.00 -3.21
C VAL A 343 13.88 -8.46 -2.15
N SER A 344 13.42 -9.38 -1.30
CA SER A 344 12.46 -9.15 -0.21
C SER A 344 13.02 -9.52 1.19
N ALA A 345 14.23 -10.06 1.27
CA ALA A 345 14.86 -10.56 2.52
C ALA A 345 15.26 -9.49 3.57
N GLY A 346 15.13 -8.20 3.27
CA GLY A 346 15.60 -7.12 4.14
C GLY A 346 14.69 -6.84 5.35
N ARG A 347 15.21 -7.06 6.57
CA ARG A 347 14.50 -6.87 7.87
C ARG A 347 13.80 -5.51 8.01
N GLY A 348 14.38 -4.43 7.52
CA GLY A 348 13.71 -3.12 7.43
C GLY A 348 13.58 -2.36 8.75
N ALA A 349 14.64 -2.30 9.56
CA ALA A 349 14.71 -1.73 10.93
C ALA A 349 14.10 -0.33 11.20
N ARG A 350 13.64 0.40 10.17
CA ARG A 350 12.93 1.68 10.27
C ARG A 350 11.40 1.56 10.31
N PHE A 351 10.88 0.33 10.26
CA PHE A 351 9.44 0.03 10.25
C PHE A 351 8.88 -0.48 11.58
N GLY A 352 9.63 -0.37 12.67
CA GLY A 352 9.29 -0.98 13.96
C GLY A 352 9.81 -2.43 14.08
N ASP A 353 9.68 -2.99 15.28
CA ASP A 353 10.22 -4.30 15.67
C ASP A 353 9.09 -5.29 16.03
N ASP A 354 7.98 -5.25 15.27
CA ASP A 354 6.82 -6.14 15.43
C ASP A 354 7.02 -7.52 14.76
N GLY A 355 8.24 -7.83 14.32
CA GLY A 355 8.60 -9.08 13.66
C GLY A 355 8.16 -9.19 12.19
N VAL A 356 7.42 -8.23 11.64
CA VAL A 356 6.94 -8.26 10.25
C VAL A 356 7.95 -7.57 9.32
N PRO A 357 8.59 -8.30 8.38
CA PRO A 357 9.53 -7.72 7.44
C PRO A 357 8.81 -6.68 6.58
N LYS A 358 9.45 -5.53 6.38
CA LYS A 358 8.87 -4.38 5.68
C LYS A 358 8.09 -4.75 4.40
N THR A 359 8.68 -5.55 3.52
CA THR A 359 8.15 -5.92 2.20
C THR A 359 6.93 -6.84 2.25
N PHE A 360 6.62 -7.41 3.42
CA PHE A 360 5.44 -8.23 3.68
C PHE A 360 4.27 -7.41 4.24
N ARG A 361 4.49 -6.13 4.60
CA ARG A 361 3.39 -5.24 5.02
C ARG A 361 2.42 -5.00 3.86
N PRO A 362 1.11 -4.89 4.16
CA PRO A 362 0.10 -4.66 3.15
C PRO A 362 0.22 -3.25 2.55
N LEU A 363 -0.05 -3.19 1.25
CA LEU A 363 -0.18 -2.00 0.40
C LEU A 363 -1.41 -2.26 -0.48
N ALA A 364 -2.45 -1.43 -0.39
CA ALA A 364 -3.73 -1.64 -1.06
C ALA A 364 -4.31 -3.07 -0.83
N GLY A 365 -4.11 -3.62 0.36
CA GLY A 365 -4.59 -4.95 0.77
C GLY A 365 -3.69 -6.15 0.41
N LEU A 366 -2.57 -5.96 -0.30
CA LEU A 366 -1.64 -7.03 -0.68
C LEU A 366 -0.22 -6.76 -0.19
N PRO A 367 0.61 -7.77 0.13
CA PRO A 367 2.01 -7.55 0.52
C PRO A 367 2.79 -6.76 -0.55
N MET A 368 3.65 -5.81 -0.15
CA MET A 368 4.40 -4.98 -1.10
C MET A 368 5.15 -5.78 -2.19
N TYR A 369 5.73 -6.93 -1.85
CA TYR A 369 6.44 -7.76 -2.82
C TYR A 369 5.53 -8.34 -3.93
N VAL A 370 4.23 -8.54 -3.66
CA VAL A 370 3.26 -9.06 -4.64
C VAL A 370 3.04 -8.05 -5.77
N HIS A 371 3.04 -6.75 -5.48
CA HIS A 371 2.93 -5.71 -6.51
C HIS A 371 4.13 -5.71 -7.45
N SER A 372 5.35 -5.89 -6.92
CA SER A 372 6.54 -6.12 -7.75
C SER A 372 6.40 -7.40 -8.58
N LEU A 373 6.00 -8.52 -7.97
CA LEU A 373 5.83 -9.80 -8.66
C LEU A 373 4.86 -9.69 -9.84
N ARG A 374 3.68 -9.09 -9.65
CA ARG A 374 2.70 -8.82 -10.72
C ARG A 374 3.27 -7.95 -11.85
N ALA A 375 4.09 -6.94 -11.53
CA ALA A 375 4.70 -6.08 -12.54
C ALA A 375 5.72 -6.82 -13.41
N PHE A 376 6.51 -7.75 -12.83
CA PHE A 376 7.43 -8.62 -13.59
C PHE A 376 6.69 -9.71 -14.39
N GLU A 377 5.66 -10.31 -13.81
CA GLU A 377 4.80 -11.30 -14.48
C GLU A 377 4.14 -10.74 -15.75
N ALA A 378 3.74 -9.46 -15.72
CA ALA A 378 3.14 -8.77 -16.85
C ALA A 378 4.10 -8.55 -18.05
N VAL A 379 5.42 -8.70 -17.88
CA VAL A 379 6.42 -8.50 -18.94
C VAL A 379 6.67 -9.81 -19.71
N PRO A 380 6.28 -9.92 -21.01
CA PRO A 380 6.27 -11.21 -21.71
C PRO A 380 7.62 -11.92 -21.84
N SER A 381 8.75 -11.20 -21.72
CA SER A 381 10.10 -11.76 -21.87
C SER A 381 10.66 -12.39 -20.59
N ILE A 382 10.07 -12.07 -19.43
CA ILE A 382 10.44 -12.67 -18.14
C ILE A 382 9.92 -14.11 -18.11
N ALA A 383 10.81 -15.08 -18.29
CA ALA A 383 10.48 -16.50 -18.26
C ALA A 383 10.40 -17.05 -16.82
N GLY A 384 11.14 -16.47 -15.88
CA GLY A 384 11.11 -16.86 -14.47
C GLY A 384 11.42 -15.71 -13.50
N ILE A 385 10.97 -15.87 -12.27
CA ILE A 385 11.09 -14.90 -11.17
C ILE A 385 11.60 -15.67 -9.94
N VAL A 386 12.76 -15.27 -9.41
CA VAL A 386 13.26 -15.73 -8.13
C VAL A 386 12.91 -14.71 -7.05
N LEU A 387 11.98 -15.05 -6.17
CA LEU A 387 11.61 -14.24 -5.01
C LEU A 387 12.50 -14.60 -3.82
N VAL A 388 13.33 -13.66 -3.38
CA VAL A 388 14.29 -13.88 -2.29
C VAL A 388 13.73 -13.30 -0.98
N VAL A 389 13.45 -14.16 0.00
CA VAL A 389 12.69 -13.80 1.23
C VAL A 389 13.50 -14.05 2.50
N PRO A 390 13.09 -13.52 3.67
CA PRO A 390 13.65 -13.96 4.95
C PRO A 390 13.32 -15.44 5.16
N ASP A 391 14.28 -16.21 5.69
CA ASP A 391 14.13 -17.66 5.89
C ASP A 391 12.88 -18.03 6.71
N ASN A 392 12.64 -17.29 7.81
CA ASN A 392 11.47 -17.45 8.66
C ASN A 392 10.13 -16.94 8.07
N TRP A 393 10.13 -16.52 6.79
CA TRP A 393 8.93 -16.11 6.04
C TRP A 393 8.77 -16.89 4.72
N LEU A 394 9.57 -17.93 4.50
CA LEU A 394 9.55 -18.76 3.29
C LEU A 394 8.19 -19.42 3.07
N GLU A 395 7.64 -20.08 4.09
CA GLU A 395 6.34 -20.78 4.04
C GLU A 395 5.18 -19.83 3.70
N TYR A 396 5.11 -18.68 4.38
CA TYR A 396 4.12 -17.63 4.08
C TYR A 396 4.23 -17.14 2.63
N ALA A 397 5.45 -16.91 2.14
CA ALA A 397 5.67 -16.47 0.78
C ALA A 397 5.25 -17.55 -0.25
N MET A 398 5.48 -18.84 0.03
CA MET A 398 5.01 -19.93 -0.82
C MET A 398 3.49 -19.98 -0.90
N GLU A 399 2.79 -19.95 0.24
CA GLU A 399 1.33 -19.97 0.29
C GLU A 399 0.70 -18.76 -0.44
N HIS A 400 1.29 -17.56 -0.30
CA HIS A 400 0.70 -16.31 -0.78
C HIS A 400 1.20 -15.84 -2.16
N SER A 401 2.20 -16.50 -2.78
CA SER A 401 2.72 -16.12 -4.11
C SER A 401 2.26 -17.03 -5.25
N MET A 402 1.84 -18.27 -4.97
CA MET A 402 1.55 -19.27 -6.02
C MET A 402 0.38 -18.91 -6.95
N GLY A 403 -0.52 -18.01 -6.54
CA GLY A 403 -1.62 -17.51 -7.38
C GLY A 403 -1.31 -16.19 -8.12
N GLU A 404 -0.14 -15.59 -7.89
CA GLU A 404 0.17 -14.21 -8.29
C GLU A 404 0.94 -14.11 -9.62
N ALA A 405 1.49 -15.24 -10.10
CA ALA A 405 1.98 -15.41 -11.46
C ALA A 405 1.54 -16.77 -12.01
N THR A 406 1.28 -16.81 -13.31
CA THR A 406 0.75 -17.99 -14.05
C THR A 406 1.52 -18.27 -15.34
N ARG A 407 2.28 -17.29 -15.84
CA ARG A 407 3.08 -17.35 -17.07
C ARG A 407 4.56 -17.54 -16.78
N ALA A 408 5.14 -16.74 -15.89
CA ALA A 408 6.53 -16.92 -15.43
C ALA A 408 6.63 -18.04 -14.37
N ALA A 409 7.72 -18.81 -14.42
CA ALA A 409 8.05 -19.74 -13.34
C ALA A 409 8.43 -18.96 -12.08
N VAL A 410 7.80 -19.22 -10.94
CA VAL A 410 8.16 -18.60 -9.65
C VAL A 410 8.94 -19.58 -8.80
N GLU A 411 10.15 -19.21 -8.41
CA GLU A 411 10.95 -19.89 -7.40
C GLU A 411 11.13 -18.99 -6.19
N ILE A 412 11.08 -19.54 -4.98
CA ILE A 412 11.25 -18.80 -3.74
C ILE A 412 12.44 -19.39 -2.98
N THR A 413 13.35 -18.52 -2.52
CA THR A 413 14.56 -18.93 -1.79
C THR A 413 14.81 -18.01 -0.59
N PRO A 414 15.38 -18.51 0.52
CA PRO A 414 15.92 -17.64 1.55
C PRO A 414 17.04 -16.75 1.00
N GLY A 415 17.13 -15.52 1.53
CA GLY A 415 18.21 -14.58 1.27
C GLY A 415 19.38 -14.71 2.24
N GLY A 416 20.47 -13.98 1.96
CA GLY A 416 21.63 -13.85 2.84
C GLY A 416 21.51 -12.66 3.81
N GLU A 417 22.49 -12.52 4.71
CA GLU A 417 22.53 -11.44 5.72
C GLU A 417 22.55 -10.03 5.11
N THR A 418 23.13 -9.89 3.92
CA THR A 418 23.26 -8.62 3.19
C THR A 418 22.38 -8.58 1.94
N ARG A 419 22.20 -7.39 1.36
CA ARG A 419 21.53 -7.25 0.05
C ARG A 419 22.30 -8.03 -1.03
N GLN A 420 23.62 -7.93 -1.04
CA GLN A 420 24.49 -8.62 -1.99
C GLN A 420 24.38 -10.14 -1.84
N GLY A 421 24.45 -10.67 -0.61
CA GLY A 421 24.24 -12.09 -0.32
C GLY A 421 22.84 -12.59 -0.74
N SER A 422 21.81 -11.75 -0.58
CA SER A 422 20.46 -12.06 -1.08
C SER A 422 20.38 -12.11 -2.61
N VAL A 423 21.03 -11.20 -3.34
CA VAL A 423 21.10 -11.29 -4.81
C VAL A 423 21.90 -12.51 -5.25
N ARG A 424 23.02 -12.82 -4.58
CA ARG A 424 23.83 -14.03 -4.84
C ARG A 424 23.03 -15.32 -4.64
N ALA A 425 22.23 -15.40 -3.57
CA ALA A 425 21.31 -16.52 -3.33
C ALA A 425 20.24 -16.65 -4.44
N GLY A 426 19.69 -15.52 -4.92
CA GLY A 426 18.79 -15.51 -6.07
C GLY A 426 19.46 -15.96 -7.38
N LEU A 427 20.67 -15.47 -7.66
CA LEU A 427 21.45 -15.81 -8.86
C LEU A 427 21.80 -17.30 -8.96
N ALA A 428 21.96 -17.97 -7.81
CA ALA A 428 22.18 -19.41 -7.74
C ALA A 428 20.96 -20.25 -8.16
N ARG A 429 19.75 -19.65 -8.19
CA ARG A 429 18.52 -20.30 -8.68
C ARG A 429 18.22 -20.00 -10.15
N VAL A 430 18.70 -18.86 -10.66
CA VAL A 430 18.52 -18.51 -12.08
C VAL A 430 19.26 -19.52 -12.98
N PRO A 431 18.61 -20.13 -14.00
CA PRO A 431 19.21 -21.10 -14.90
C PRO A 431 20.51 -20.62 -15.57
N LEU A 432 21.47 -21.53 -15.74
CA LEU A 432 22.81 -21.17 -16.23
C LEU A 432 22.82 -20.68 -17.68
N ASP A 433 21.83 -21.06 -18.48
CA ASP A 433 21.61 -20.66 -19.87
C ASP A 433 20.80 -19.35 -20.02
N THR A 434 20.32 -18.76 -18.92
CA THR A 434 19.73 -17.41 -18.92
C THR A 434 20.72 -16.38 -19.47
N GLU A 435 20.30 -15.61 -20.48
CA GLU A 435 21.11 -14.57 -21.11
C GLU A 435 21.14 -13.28 -20.28
N ARG A 436 19.97 -12.84 -19.81
CA ARG A 436 19.77 -11.55 -19.11
C ARG A 436 19.03 -11.76 -17.80
N VAL A 437 19.49 -11.06 -16.77
CA VAL A 437 18.89 -11.07 -15.43
C VAL A 437 18.54 -9.65 -15.00
N ILE A 438 17.44 -9.49 -14.26
CA ILE A 438 16.97 -8.20 -13.79
C ILE A 438 16.71 -8.24 -12.29
N VAL A 439 17.46 -7.44 -11.53
CA VAL A 439 17.41 -7.40 -10.06
C VAL A 439 16.52 -6.24 -9.61
N HIS A 440 15.60 -6.52 -8.70
CA HIS A 440 14.65 -5.55 -8.18
C HIS A 440 14.56 -5.59 -6.66
N ASP A 441 14.39 -4.42 -6.02
CA ASP A 441 14.11 -4.35 -4.58
C ASP A 441 12.59 -4.38 -4.39
N ALA A 442 12.02 -5.39 -3.71
CA ALA A 442 10.58 -5.44 -3.39
C ALA A 442 10.08 -4.25 -2.53
N ALA A 443 11.01 -3.44 -2.03
CA ALA A 443 10.74 -2.15 -1.40
C ALA A 443 10.33 -1.04 -2.40
N ARG A 444 10.29 -1.32 -3.71
CA ARG A 444 9.78 -0.44 -4.77
C ARG A 444 8.54 -1.05 -5.43
N PRO A 445 7.39 -1.08 -4.72
CA PRO A 445 6.18 -1.76 -5.20
C PRO A 445 5.50 -1.08 -6.40
N LEU A 446 5.96 0.12 -6.81
CA LEU A 446 5.39 0.93 -7.89
C LEU A 446 6.21 0.87 -9.19
N VAL A 447 7.04 -0.17 -9.35
CA VAL A 447 7.68 -0.48 -10.63
C VAL A 447 6.62 -0.81 -11.69
N THR A 448 6.83 -0.37 -12.94
CA THR A 448 5.91 -0.64 -14.04
C THR A 448 6.54 -1.56 -15.10
N PRO A 449 5.73 -2.31 -15.87
CA PRO A 449 6.23 -3.17 -16.95
C PRO A 449 7.10 -2.41 -17.96
N GLU A 450 6.76 -1.17 -18.29
CA GLU A 450 7.49 -0.35 -19.26
C GLU A 450 8.91 0.00 -18.78
N LEU A 451 9.09 0.18 -17.46
CA LEU A 451 10.41 0.43 -16.86
C LEU A 451 11.28 -0.84 -16.84
N ILE A 452 10.66 -2.00 -16.64
CA ILE A 452 11.31 -3.31 -16.70
C ILE A 452 11.78 -3.60 -18.13
N ASP A 453 10.88 -3.45 -19.12
CA ASP A 453 11.20 -3.58 -20.55
C ASP A 453 12.31 -2.60 -20.99
N SER A 454 12.23 -1.33 -20.56
CA SER A 454 13.25 -0.32 -20.88
C SER A 454 14.62 -0.67 -20.32
N SER A 455 14.66 -1.30 -19.14
CA SER A 455 15.91 -1.77 -18.51
C SER A 455 16.54 -2.92 -19.30
N LEU A 456 15.74 -3.92 -19.68
CA LEU A 456 16.19 -5.07 -20.48
C LEU A 456 16.60 -4.66 -21.90
N ALA A 457 15.91 -3.70 -22.50
CA ALA A 457 16.19 -3.18 -23.84
C ALA A 457 17.50 -2.36 -23.94
N ALA A 458 18.00 -1.84 -22.82
CA ALA A 458 19.24 -1.06 -22.76
C ALA A 458 20.51 -1.93 -22.84
N LEU A 459 20.42 -3.24 -22.61
CA LEU A 459 21.56 -4.19 -22.60
C LEU A 459 22.16 -4.52 -23.99
N LYS A 460 21.72 -3.86 -25.07
CA LYS A 460 22.18 -4.18 -26.44
C LYS A 460 23.69 -4.07 -26.64
N ASP A 461 24.28 -3.02 -26.08
CA ASP A 461 25.71 -2.70 -26.20
C ASP A 461 26.35 -2.49 -24.79
N ALA A 462 25.73 -3.05 -23.74
CA ALA A 462 26.08 -2.78 -22.34
C ALA A 462 25.94 -4.05 -21.49
N ASP A 463 26.86 -4.22 -20.55
CA ASP A 463 26.88 -5.35 -19.62
C ASP A 463 25.85 -5.21 -18.49
N GLY A 464 25.48 -3.96 -18.18
CA GLY A 464 24.47 -3.60 -17.19
C GLY A 464 23.69 -2.34 -17.54
N ALA A 465 22.51 -2.20 -16.94
CA ALA A 465 21.62 -1.06 -17.09
C ALA A 465 20.94 -0.71 -15.76
N VAL A 466 21.01 0.55 -15.34
CA VAL A 466 20.49 1.04 -14.06
C VAL A 466 19.38 2.05 -14.31
N CYS A 467 18.17 1.78 -13.80
CA CYS A 467 17.15 2.81 -13.66
C CYS A 467 17.65 3.92 -12.74
N ALA A 468 17.58 5.17 -13.16
CA ALA A 468 17.93 6.30 -12.29
C ALA A 468 17.16 7.58 -12.66
N VAL A 469 17.04 8.48 -11.70
CA VAL A 469 16.41 9.81 -11.88
C VAL A 469 17.41 10.92 -11.51
N PRO A 470 17.43 12.06 -12.24
CA PRO A 470 18.45 13.09 -12.04
C PRO A 470 18.21 13.85 -10.72
N LEU A 471 19.28 14.22 -10.01
CA LEU A 471 19.16 14.95 -8.75
C LEU A 471 18.87 16.44 -8.98
N VAL A 472 17.62 16.84 -8.68
CA VAL A 472 17.14 18.22 -8.82
C VAL A 472 17.46 19.13 -7.62
N ASP A 473 17.72 18.55 -6.44
CA ASP A 473 17.93 19.29 -5.19
C ASP A 473 19.38 19.71 -4.96
N THR A 474 19.59 20.72 -4.10
CA THR A 474 20.94 21.20 -3.78
C THR A 474 21.62 20.26 -2.79
N LEU A 475 22.59 19.48 -3.27
CA LEU A 475 23.32 18.52 -2.46
C LEU A 475 24.38 19.18 -1.58
N LYS A 476 24.43 18.80 -0.30
CA LYS A 476 25.47 19.21 0.66
C LYS A 476 26.25 17.98 1.11
N ARG A 477 27.58 18.07 1.10
CA ARG A 477 28.47 17.18 1.85
C ARG A 477 28.61 17.76 3.26
N ALA A 478 28.53 16.93 4.28
CA ALA A 478 28.62 17.34 5.68
C ALA A 478 29.62 16.47 6.46
N LYS A 479 30.16 17.03 7.55
CA LYS A 479 30.94 16.32 8.57
C LYS A 479 30.23 16.52 9.90
N GLY A 480 29.58 15.47 10.41
CA GLY A 480 28.60 15.61 11.48
C GLY A 480 27.45 16.54 11.06
N SER A 481 27.13 17.53 11.90
CA SER A 481 26.10 18.55 11.62
C SER A 481 26.60 19.75 10.80
N VAL A 482 27.89 19.81 10.43
CA VAL A 482 28.49 20.96 9.75
C VAL A 482 28.57 20.72 8.24
N VAL A 483 28.11 21.67 7.44
CA VAL A 483 28.24 21.64 5.98
C VAL A 483 29.71 21.83 5.59
N ASP A 484 30.26 20.84 4.88
CA ASP A 484 31.64 20.79 4.40
C ASP A 484 31.77 21.34 2.98
N ALA A 485 30.84 20.97 2.08
CA ALA A 485 30.82 21.45 0.70
C ALA A 485 29.41 21.42 0.08
N THR A 486 29.22 22.18 -1.00
CA THR A 486 28.08 21.99 -1.91
C THR A 486 28.52 21.12 -3.08
N VAL A 487 27.78 20.06 -3.40
CA VAL A 487 28.13 19.13 -4.48
C VAL A 487 27.40 19.53 -5.76
N ALA A 488 28.12 19.58 -6.88
CA ALA A 488 27.53 19.85 -8.20
C ALA A 488 26.63 18.68 -8.63
N ARG A 489 25.34 18.96 -8.88
CA ARG A 489 24.32 17.93 -9.15
C ARG A 489 24.09 17.59 -10.63
N ALA A 490 24.70 18.34 -11.55
CA ALA A 490 24.36 18.30 -12.98
C ALA A 490 24.56 16.93 -13.64
N GLU A 491 25.51 16.13 -13.12
CA GLU A 491 25.84 14.78 -13.60
C GLU A 491 25.47 13.69 -12.57
N LEU A 492 24.73 14.05 -11.51
CA LEU A 492 24.41 13.13 -10.42
C LEU A 492 22.98 12.61 -10.52
N TRP A 493 22.86 11.29 -10.41
CA TRP A 493 21.62 10.55 -10.55
C TRP A 493 21.37 9.72 -9.29
N ARG A 494 20.11 9.60 -8.89
CA ARG A 494 19.65 8.73 -7.81
C ARG A 494 19.27 7.39 -8.40
N ALA A 495 20.13 6.39 -8.17
CA ALA A 495 19.90 5.02 -8.60
C ALA A 495 18.57 4.46 -8.05
N GLN A 496 17.89 3.73 -8.91
CA GLN A 496 16.69 2.97 -8.65
C GLN A 496 16.91 1.50 -9.00
N THR A 497 15.91 0.69 -8.67
CA THR A 497 15.75 -0.65 -9.21
C THR A 497 14.43 -0.66 -10.01
N PRO A 498 14.30 -1.41 -11.11
CA PRO A 498 15.18 -2.51 -11.53
C PRO A 498 16.56 -2.10 -12.04
N GLN A 499 17.50 -3.04 -11.94
CA GLN A 499 18.81 -3.02 -12.59
C GLN A 499 18.94 -4.29 -13.43
N ALA A 500 19.17 -4.16 -14.73
CA ALA A 500 19.29 -5.29 -15.66
C ALA A 500 20.75 -5.55 -15.99
N PHE A 501 21.12 -6.81 -16.23
CA PHE A 501 22.49 -7.22 -16.53
C PHE A 501 22.54 -8.41 -17.48
N ILE A 502 23.65 -8.54 -18.21
CA ILE A 502 24.02 -9.82 -18.83
C ILE A 502 24.31 -10.81 -17.70
N ALA A 503 23.56 -11.91 -17.64
CA ALA A 503 23.53 -12.78 -16.46
C ALA A 503 24.89 -13.42 -16.14
N LYS A 504 25.67 -13.75 -17.18
CA LYS A 504 27.06 -14.21 -17.02
C LYS A 504 27.95 -13.14 -16.36
N VAL A 505 27.85 -11.89 -16.79
CA VAL A 505 28.68 -10.80 -16.24
C VAL A 505 28.33 -10.53 -14.78
N LEU A 506 27.04 -10.53 -14.43
CA LEU A 506 26.63 -10.33 -13.04
C LEU A 506 27.08 -11.48 -12.12
N ARG A 507 27.02 -12.74 -12.58
CA ARG A 507 27.58 -13.88 -11.83
C ARG A 507 29.07 -13.71 -11.60
N GLU A 508 29.85 -13.45 -12.66
CA GLU A 508 31.30 -13.22 -12.53
C GLU A 508 31.64 -12.02 -11.62
N ALA A 509 30.83 -10.95 -11.64
CA ALA A 509 31.01 -9.81 -10.75
C ALA A 509 30.75 -10.19 -9.29
N HIS A 510 29.69 -10.96 -9.01
CA HIS A 510 29.39 -11.50 -7.68
C HIS A 510 30.45 -12.50 -7.19
N ASP A 511 31.05 -13.30 -8.08
CA ASP A 511 32.12 -14.26 -7.73
C ASP A 511 33.45 -13.56 -7.41
N ARG A 512 33.78 -12.47 -8.11
CA ARG A 512 34.97 -11.64 -7.84
C ARG A 512 34.80 -10.77 -6.59
N ALA A 513 33.57 -10.54 -6.13
CA ALA A 513 33.25 -9.71 -4.97
C ALA A 513 33.57 -10.41 -3.63
N ALA A 514 34.84 -10.31 -3.23
CA ALA A 514 35.35 -10.76 -1.94
C ALA A 514 35.03 -9.77 -0.79
N GLY A 515 33.74 -9.55 -0.52
CA GLY A 515 33.23 -8.65 0.53
C GLY A 515 31.80 -8.17 0.25
N ASP A 516 31.17 -7.54 1.23
CA ASP A 516 29.76 -7.10 1.21
C ASP A 516 29.56 -5.58 0.97
N ASP A 517 30.61 -4.86 0.59
CA ASP A 517 30.64 -3.38 0.56
C ASP A 517 30.03 -2.73 -0.69
N ALA A 518 29.44 -3.50 -1.61
CA ALA A 518 28.82 -2.94 -2.81
C ALA A 518 27.45 -2.32 -2.52
N THR A 519 27.28 -1.04 -2.91
CA THR A 519 26.03 -0.30 -2.67
C THR A 519 24.85 -0.84 -3.49
N ASP A 520 25.14 -1.37 -4.67
CA ASP A 520 24.20 -2.02 -5.59
C ASP A 520 24.93 -2.98 -6.54
N ASP A 521 24.17 -3.66 -7.42
CA ASP A 521 24.72 -4.65 -8.35
C ASP A 521 25.49 -4.01 -9.51
N ALA A 522 25.18 -2.74 -9.81
CA ALA A 522 25.90 -1.94 -10.80
C ALA A 522 27.35 -1.71 -10.39
N ALA A 523 27.60 -1.29 -9.14
CA ALA A 523 28.94 -1.10 -8.61
C ALA A 523 29.82 -2.36 -8.71
N LEU A 524 29.22 -3.57 -8.60
CA LEU A 524 29.94 -4.83 -8.80
C LEU A 524 30.36 -5.04 -10.25
N VAL A 525 29.45 -4.79 -11.20
CA VAL A 525 29.74 -4.92 -12.64
C VAL A 525 30.74 -3.87 -13.11
N GLU A 526 30.63 -2.62 -12.63
CA GLU A 526 31.61 -1.56 -12.86
C GLU A 526 33.00 -1.93 -12.33
N ALA A 527 33.09 -2.42 -11.10
CA ALA A 527 34.35 -2.89 -10.50
C ALA A 527 34.94 -4.11 -11.23
N ALA A 528 34.09 -4.94 -11.84
CA ALA A 528 34.50 -6.06 -12.71
C ALA A 528 34.95 -5.62 -14.12
N GLY A 529 34.86 -4.32 -14.44
CA GLY A 529 35.24 -3.73 -15.73
C GLY A 529 34.13 -3.70 -16.78
N GLY A 530 32.89 -4.03 -16.40
CA GLY A 530 31.72 -4.02 -17.28
C GLY A 530 31.17 -2.62 -17.52
N ARG A 531 30.57 -2.42 -18.69
CA ARG A 531 29.91 -1.17 -19.08
C ARG A 531 28.46 -1.14 -18.57
N VAL A 532 28.20 -0.33 -17.55
CA VAL A 532 26.84 -0.03 -17.08
C VAL A 532 26.31 1.26 -17.75
N VAL A 533 25.05 1.25 -18.19
CA VAL A 533 24.36 2.41 -18.77
C VAL A 533 23.19 2.89 -17.90
N LEU A 534 22.86 4.17 -17.98
CA LEU A 534 21.69 4.74 -17.31
C LEU A 534 20.42 4.59 -18.16
N VAL A 535 19.32 4.22 -17.49
CA VAL A 535 17.96 4.19 -18.02
C VAL A 535 17.11 5.18 -17.22
N SER A 536 16.31 5.99 -17.90
CA SER A 536 15.44 6.96 -17.24
C SER A 536 14.40 6.26 -16.35
N GLY A 537 14.50 6.48 -15.04
CA GLY A 537 13.55 6.00 -14.04
C GLY A 537 12.29 6.87 -13.93
N ASP A 538 11.46 6.56 -12.93
CA ASP A 538 10.24 7.30 -12.58
C ASP A 538 10.33 7.78 -11.14
N GLU A 539 10.00 9.05 -10.87
CA GLU A 539 9.91 9.59 -9.49
C GLU A 539 8.85 8.86 -8.64
N ARG A 540 7.82 8.28 -9.27
CA ARG A 540 6.81 7.45 -8.60
C ARG A 540 7.35 6.09 -8.16
N ASN A 541 8.46 5.63 -8.71
CA ASN A 541 9.13 4.37 -8.34
C ASN A 541 9.91 4.52 -7.01
N ILE A 542 9.22 5.04 -5.98
CA ILE A 542 9.80 5.34 -4.67
C ILE A 542 10.25 4.07 -3.95
N LYS A 543 11.32 4.17 -3.15
CA LYS A 543 11.74 3.10 -2.26
C LYS A 543 11.09 3.31 -0.91
N VAL A 544 10.10 2.48 -0.57
CA VAL A 544 9.45 2.49 0.73
C VAL A 544 10.48 2.07 1.79
N THR A 545 10.78 2.94 2.74
CA THR A 545 11.75 2.69 3.82
C THR A 545 11.29 3.12 5.22
N THR A 546 10.17 3.84 5.31
CA THR A 546 9.49 4.31 6.51
C THR A 546 7.97 4.16 6.36
N PRO A 547 7.18 4.12 7.45
CA PRO A 547 5.71 4.03 7.38
C PRO A 547 5.05 5.15 6.54
N ALA A 548 5.53 6.38 6.63
CA ALA A 548 5.02 7.49 5.81
C ALA A 548 5.25 7.28 4.30
N GLU A 549 6.32 6.58 3.90
CA GLU A 549 6.56 6.21 2.50
C GLU A 549 5.64 5.06 2.04
N LEU A 550 5.11 4.23 2.95
CA LEU A 550 4.11 3.20 2.64
C LEU A 550 2.75 3.85 2.34
N GLU A 551 2.32 4.80 3.19
CA GLU A 551 1.11 5.62 2.95
C GLU A 551 1.22 6.41 1.64
N LEU A 552 2.40 6.97 1.37
CA LEU A 552 2.70 7.65 0.10
C LEU A 552 2.58 6.69 -1.09
N ALA A 553 3.13 5.48 -0.99
CA ALA A 553 3.02 4.47 -2.04
C ALA A 553 1.56 4.06 -2.31
N GLU A 554 0.75 3.93 -1.25
CA GLU A 554 -0.68 3.60 -1.35
C GLU A 554 -1.47 4.72 -2.03
N ALA A 555 -1.21 5.98 -1.66
CA ALA A 555 -1.81 7.14 -2.29
C ALA A 555 -1.47 7.20 -3.80
N LEU A 556 -0.19 7.02 -4.16
CA LEU A 556 0.26 6.97 -5.55
C LEU A 556 -0.40 5.81 -6.34
N MET A 557 -0.49 4.63 -5.75
CA MET A 557 -1.10 3.44 -6.37
C MET A 557 -2.60 3.61 -6.66
N LEU A 558 -3.35 4.16 -5.69
CA LEU A 558 -4.80 4.36 -5.82
C LEU A 558 -5.18 5.54 -6.74
N GLY A 559 -4.20 6.20 -7.38
CA GLY A 559 -4.44 7.41 -8.16
C GLY A 559 -4.88 8.61 -7.31
N THR A 560 -4.79 8.49 -5.98
CA THR A 560 -5.04 9.57 -5.04
C THR A 560 -3.92 10.58 -5.23
N ARG A 561 -4.22 11.75 -5.79
CA ARG A 561 -3.20 12.78 -6.05
C ARG A 561 -2.52 13.19 -4.74
N VAL A 562 -1.36 12.61 -4.48
CA VAL A 562 -0.34 13.18 -3.61
C VAL A 562 -0.07 14.57 -4.15
N ARG A 563 -0.48 15.59 -3.40
CA ARG A 563 -0.09 16.96 -3.70
C ARG A 563 1.31 17.19 -3.12
N PRO A 564 2.22 17.83 -3.87
CA PRO A 564 3.53 18.21 -3.37
C PRO A 564 3.44 19.30 -2.29
#